data_AF-A0A838SQ86-F1
#
_entry.id   AF-A0A838SQ86-F1
#
_cell.length_a   1.000
_cell.length_b   1.000
_cell.length_c   1.000
_cell.angle_alpha   90.00
_cell.angle_beta   90.00
_cell.angle_gamma   90.00
#
_symmetry.space_group_name_H-M   'P 1'
#
loop_
_entity.id
_entity.type
_entity.pdbx_description
1 polymer ?
#
loop_
_entity_poly.entity_id
_entity_poly.type
_entity_poly.pdbx_seq_one_letter_code
_entity_poly.pdbx_strand_id
1 'polypeptide(L)'
;MTDSPGGRPPSSYPLARGLAAQVLGRSAIASAAVVVAVAVVKATGAPAWLLYLLLALAVLPLAVVAAAALLVVRPPTVLRLDAEGFSVHLLRVVGARAGRWSQLRDVATSARASGPVLVLRHQDGDTTGVPLGLLDAARVDVERDVHDRLNAAHGYRRIR
;
A
#
# COMPACT_ATOMS: atom_id res chain seq x y z
N MET A 1 8.22 25.30 13.13
CA MET A 1 7.50 25.56 11.86
C MET A 1 8.54 26.14 10.92
N THR A 2 9.36 25.28 10.32
CA THR A 2 10.53 25.66 9.51
C THR A 2 10.13 25.63 8.05
N ASP A 3 10.01 26.83 7.48
CA ASP A 3 9.74 27.09 6.08
C ASP A 3 11.05 26.93 5.30
N SER A 4 11.18 25.86 4.52
CA SER A 4 12.35 25.64 3.65
C SER A 4 12.14 26.39 2.32
N PRO A 5 13.10 27.25 1.91
CA PRO A 5 12.93 28.11 0.74
C PRO A 5 12.96 27.28 -0.55
N GLY A 6 11.85 27.28 -1.30
CA GLY A 6 11.78 26.81 -2.70
C GLY A 6 11.51 25.32 -2.93
N GLY A 7 11.24 24.54 -1.88
CA GLY A 7 10.92 23.11 -2.02
C GLY A 7 9.45 22.85 -2.35
N ARG A 8 9.16 21.96 -3.31
CA ARG A 8 7.80 21.46 -3.57
C ARG A 8 7.22 20.87 -2.26
N PRO A 9 5.96 21.16 -1.86
CA PRO A 9 5.41 20.64 -0.61
C PRO A 9 5.49 19.10 -0.55
N PRO A 10 5.60 18.52 0.66
CA PRO A 10 5.72 17.07 0.81
C PRO A 10 4.50 16.34 0.23
N SER A 11 4.72 15.33 -0.61
CA SER A 11 3.64 14.49 -1.17
C SER A 11 3.60 13.15 -0.46
N SER A 12 2.42 12.79 0.05
CA SER A 12 2.17 11.54 0.76
C SER A 12 1.19 10.69 -0.06
N TYR A 13 1.62 9.49 -0.41
CA TYR A 13 0.81 8.54 -1.16
C TYR A 13 0.32 7.42 -0.22
N PRO A 14 -1.00 7.37 0.04
CA PRO A 14 -1.60 6.30 0.84
C PRO A 14 -1.66 4.98 0.05
N LEU A 15 -1.90 3.88 0.76
CA LEU A 15 -2.19 2.57 0.16
C LEU A 15 -3.41 2.61 -0.73
N ALA A 16 -3.32 1.95 -1.90
CA ALA A 16 -4.40 1.84 -2.88
C ALA A 16 -5.70 1.36 -2.22
N ARG A 17 -6.74 2.18 -2.29
CA ARG A 17 -8.08 1.81 -1.79
C ARG A 17 -8.68 0.63 -2.54
N GLY A 18 -8.20 0.36 -3.76
CA GLY A 18 -8.61 -0.79 -4.58
C GLY A 18 -8.34 -2.15 -3.92
N LEU A 19 -7.24 -2.29 -3.17
CA LEU A 19 -6.97 -3.47 -2.35
C LEU A 19 -7.97 -3.58 -1.19
N ALA A 20 -8.26 -2.45 -0.56
CA ALA A 20 -9.20 -2.35 0.53
C ALA A 20 -10.63 -2.74 0.10
N ALA A 21 -11.04 -2.35 -1.12
CA ALA A 21 -12.32 -2.74 -1.72
C ALA A 21 -12.41 -4.25 -2.03
N GLN A 22 -11.33 -4.88 -2.51
CA GLN A 22 -11.30 -6.33 -2.75
C GLN A 22 -11.37 -7.12 -1.45
N VAL A 23 -10.71 -6.65 -0.39
CA VAL A 23 -10.79 -7.29 0.93
C VAL A 23 -12.20 -7.12 1.50
N LEU A 24 -12.81 -5.94 1.40
CA LEU A 24 -14.21 -5.72 1.80
C LEU A 24 -15.16 -6.68 1.08
N GLY A 25 -15.07 -6.78 -0.25
CA GLY A 25 -15.91 -7.69 -1.05
C GLY A 25 -15.74 -9.16 -0.67
N ARG A 26 -14.50 -9.64 -0.56
CA ARG A 26 -14.22 -11.03 -0.13
C ARG A 26 -14.70 -11.31 1.30
N SER A 27 -14.57 -10.32 2.19
CA SER A 27 -14.97 -10.44 3.58
C SER A 27 -16.49 -10.46 3.77
N ALA A 28 -17.24 -9.72 2.93
CA ALA A 28 -18.70 -9.78 2.89
C ALA A 28 -19.19 -11.16 2.42
N ILE A 29 -18.56 -11.73 1.39
CA ILE A 29 -18.88 -13.09 0.91
C ILE A 29 -18.60 -14.13 2.00
N ALA A 30 -17.46 -14.03 2.68
CA ALA A 30 -17.11 -14.93 3.77
C ALA A 30 -18.11 -14.83 4.95
N SER A 31 -18.54 -13.61 5.30
CA SER A 31 -19.53 -13.38 6.35
C SER A 31 -20.90 -13.95 5.98
N ALA A 32 -21.34 -13.74 4.74
CA ALA A 32 -22.58 -14.32 4.22
C ALA A 32 -22.54 -15.86 4.23
N ALA A 33 -21.42 -16.47 3.83
CA ALA A 33 -21.25 -17.92 3.86
C ALA A 33 -21.36 -18.51 5.28
N VAL A 34 -20.82 -17.82 6.28
CA VAL A 34 -20.94 -18.23 7.69
C VAL A 34 -22.38 -18.16 8.17
N VAL A 35 -23.10 -17.08 7.85
CA VAL A 35 -24.52 -16.93 8.22
C VAL A 35 -25.35 -18.07 7.61
N VAL A 36 -25.11 -18.40 6.34
CA VAL A 36 -25.77 -19.53 5.66
C VAL A 36 -25.43 -20.85 6.34
N ALA A 37 -24.16 -21.10 6.68
CA ALA A 37 -23.74 -22.33 7.37
C ALA A 37 -24.41 -22.48 8.74
N VAL A 38 -24.52 -21.40 9.52
CA VAL A 38 -25.23 -21.40 10.80
C VAL A 38 -26.72 -21.72 10.61
N ALA A 39 -27.36 -21.12 9.61
CA ALA A 39 -28.77 -21.36 9.30
C ALA A 39 -29.04 -22.83 8.92
N VAL A 40 -28.17 -23.43 8.10
CA VAL A 40 -28.26 -24.86 7.72
C VAL A 40 -28.11 -25.77 8.95
N VAL A 41 -27.15 -25.50 9.83
CA VAL A 41 -26.95 -26.29 11.06
C VAL A 41 -28.14 -26.18 12.02
N LYS A 42 -28.75 -25.00 12.13
CA LYS A 42 -30.00 -24.83 12.90
C LYS A 42 -31.16 -25.60 12.28
N ALA A 43 -31.30 -25.59 10.96
CA ALA A 43 -32.39 -26.25 10.25
C ALA A 43 -32.32 -27.79 10.33
N THR A 44 -31.11 -28.37 10.43
CA THR A 44 -30.92 -29.82 10.51
C THR A 44 -31.02 -30.39 11.94
N GLY A 45 -31.25 -29.54 12.96
CA GLY A 45 -31.32 -29.99 14.35
C GLY A 45 -29.98 -30.49 14.89
N ALA A 46 -28.87 -30.02 14.31
CA ALA A 46 -27.54 -30.50 14.68
C ALA A 46 -27.19 -30.18 16.15
N PRO A 47 -26.28 -30.97 16.75
CA PRO A 47 -25.96 -30.87 18.16
C PRO A 47 -25.33 -29.51 18.52
N ALA A 48 -25.62 -29.03 19.73
CA ALA A 48 -25.26 -27.67 20.17
C ALA A 48 -23.76 -27.35 20.09
N TRP A 49 -22.87 -28.35 20.23
CA TRP A 49 -21.42 -28.16 20.09
C TRP A 49 -21.02 -27.66 18.69
N LEU A 50 -21.77 -28.03 17.65
CA LEU A 50 -21.53 -27.59 16.28
C LEU A 50 -21.81 -26.09 16.10
N LEU A 51 -22.79 -25.56 16.84
CA LEU A 51 -23.08 -24.12 16.87
C LEU A 51 -21.97 -23.33 17.55
N TYR A 52 -21.41 -23.82 18.65
CA TYR A 52 -20.27 -23.18 19.29
C TYR A 52 -19.03 -23.17 18.39
N LEU A 53 -18.78 -24.27 17.66
CA LEU A 53 -17.68 -24.38 16.71
C LEU A 53 -17.86 -23.40 15.54
N LEU A 54 -19.08 -23.31 14.99
CA LEU A 54 -19.42 -22.33 13.96
C LEU A 54 -19.31 -20.89 14.44
N LEU A 55 -19.73 -20.60 15.67
CA LEU A 55 -19.60 -19.25 16.24
C LEU A 55 -18.13 -18.88 16.43
N ALA A 56 -17.31 -19.79 16.95
CA ALA A 56 -15.87 -19.58 17.04
C ALA A 56 -15.23 -19.35 15.66
N LEU A 57 -15.67 -20.12 14.65
CA LEU A 57 -15.23 -19.96 13.27
C LEU A 57 -15.70 -18.63 12.65
N ALA A 58 -16.86 -18.11 13.06
CA ALA A 58 -17.44 -16.84 12.61
C ALA A 58 -16.68 -15.60 13.11
N VAL A 59 -16.03 -15.70 14.27
CA VAL A 59 -15.23 -14.60 14.83
C VAL A 59 -14.04 -14.27 13.93
N LEU A 60 -13.41 -15.28 13.31
CA LEU A 60 -12.24 -15.11 12.47
C LEU A 60 -12.51 -14.20 11.24
N PRO A 61 -13.51 -14.48 10.37
CA PRO A 61 -13.83 -13.61 9.25
C PRO A 61 -14.31 -12.24 9.74
N LEU A 62 -15.04 -12.14 10.85
CA LEU A 62 -15.48 -10.86 11.39
C LEU A 62 -14.28 -9.97 11.80
N ALA A 63 -13.27 -10.56 12.43
CA ALA A 63 -12.02 -9.86 12.76
C ALA A 63 -11.26 -9.41 11.50
N VAL A 64 -11.24 -10.24 10.45
CA VAL A 64 -10.64 -9.88 9.15
C VAL A 64 -11.40 -8.72 8.50
N VAL A 65 -12.74 -8.72 8.54
CA VAL A 65 -13.57 -7.62 8.04
C VAL A 65 -13.25 -6.33 8.80
N ALA A 66 -13.21 -6.39 10.13
CA ALA A 66 -12.94 -5.22 10.98
C ALA A 66 -11.54 -4.65 10.73
N ALA A 67 -10.52 -5.50 10.62
CA ALA A 67 -9.16 -5.09 10.28
C ALA A 67 -9.09 -4.45 8.89
N ALA A 68 -9.79 -5.02 7.90
CA ALA A 68 -9.87 -4.46 6.55
C ALA A 68 -10.58 -3.09 6.53
N ALA A 69 -11.69 -2.96 7.25
CA ALA A 69 -12.42 -1.70 7.36
C ALA A 69 -11.55 -0.60 8.00
N LEU A 70 -10.77 -0.94 9.04
CA LEU A 70 -9.81 0.00 9.65
C LEU A 70 -8.76 0.47 8.65
N LEU A 71 -8.25 -0.42 7.79
CA LEU A 71 -7.30 -0.05 6.72
C LEU A 71 -7.93 0.82 5.63
N VAL A 72 -9.24 0.71 5.39
CA VAL A 72 -9.97 1.59 4.45
C VAL A 72 -10.16 2.99 5.05
N VAL A 73 -10.57 3.06 6.32
CA VAL A 73 -10.89 4.33 7.01
C VAL A 73 -9.63 5.12 7.34
N ARG A 74 -8.54 4.43 7.69
CA ARG A 74 -7.23 5.04 7.99
C ARG A 74 -6.15 4.38 7.14
N PRO A 75 -6.09 4.69 5.83
CA PRO A 75 -5.10 4.09 4.95
C PRO A 75 -3.70 4.49 5.44
N PRO A 76 -2.83 3.52 5.76
CA PRO A 76 -1.46 3.83 6.15
C PRO A 76 -0.74 4.54 5.01
N THR A 77 0.05 5.56 5.34
CA THR A 77 0.95 6.20 4.37
C THR A 77 2.06 5.22 4.00
N VAL A 78 2.17 4.84 2.73
CA VAL A 78 3.17 3.87 2.27
C VAL A 78 4.38 4.53 1.66
N LEU A 79 4.18 5.62 0.92
CA LEU A 79 5.28 6.37 0.33
C LEU A 79 5.13 7.84 0.71
N ARG A 80 6.17 8.39 1.32
CA ARG A 80 6.28 9.81 1.60
C ARG A 80 7.48 10.37 0.86
N LEU A 81 7.22 11.38 0.03
CA LEU A 81 8.22 12.11 -0.73
C LEU A 81 8.37 13.49 -0.11
N ASP A 82 9.54 13.74 0.48
CA ASP A 82 9.91 15.03 1.03
C ASP A 82 10.90 15.74 0.08
N ALA A 83 11.28 16.98 0.40
CA ALA A 83 12.20 17.75 -0.43
C ALA A 83 13.63 17.16 -0.43
N GLU A 84 14.03 16.53 0.68
CA GLU A 84 15.40 15.99 0.85
C GLU A 84 15.53 14.52 0.46
N GLY A 85 14.43 13.77 0.46
CA GLY A 85 14.46 12.34 0.21
C GLY A 85 13.09 11.68 0.17
N PHE A 86 13.11 10.35 0.30
CA PHE A 86 11.94 9.49 0.31
C PHE A 86 11.94 8.59 1.55
N SER A 87 10.75 8.21 2.00
CA SER A 87 10.56 7.14 2.99
C SER A 87 9.40 6.22 2.62
N VAL A 88 9.63 4.92 2.79
CA VAL A 88 8.71 3.84 2.52
C VAL A 88 8.37 3.14 3.82
N HIS A 89 7.10 3.15 4.17
CA HIS A 89 6.57 2.52 5.38
C HIS A 89 5.69 1.32 5.00
N LEU A 90 5.52 0.38 5.94
CA LEU A 90 4.69 -0.83 5.83
C LEU A 90 5.05 -1.85 4.72
N LEU A 91 5.91 -1.53 3.76
CA LEU A 91 6.33 -2.48 2.73
C LEU A 91 7.60 -3.23 3.14
N ARG A 92 7.62 -4.54 2.87
CA ARG A 92 8.86 -5.31 2.83
C ARG A 92 9.55 -4.98 1.51
N VAL A 93 10.19 -3.83 1.48
CA VAL A 93 10.93 -3.35 0.31
C VAL A 93 12.20 -4.17 0.15
N VAL A 94 12.58 -4.48 -1.08
CA VAL A 94 13.94 -4.89 -1.40
C VAL A 94 14.74 -3.59 -1.48
N GLY A 95 15.71 -3.39 -0.57
CA GLY A 95 16.52 -2.17 -0.48
C GLY A 95 16.23 -1.29 0.74
N ALA A 96 16.68 -0.04 0.67
CA ALA A 96 16.58 0.92 1.76
C ALA A 96 15.14 1.43 1.93
N ARG A 97 14.65 1.49 3.18
CA ARG A 97 13.30 2.03 3.48
C ARG A 97 13.26 3.56 3.44
N ALA A 98 14.40 4.22 3.53
CA ALA A 98 14.49 5.66 3.38
C ALA A 98 15.83 6.01 2.70
N GLY A 99 15.86 7.11 1.97
CA GLY A 99 17.06 7.56 1.28
C GLY A 99 16.95 9.02 0.85
N ARG A 100 18.10 9.66 0.64
CA ARG A 100 18.15 11.04 0.11
C ARG A 100 18.10 11.03 -1.41
N TRP A 101 17.50 12.05 -2.01
CA TRP A 101 17.47 12.18 -3.47
C TRP A 101 18.88 12.24 -4.07
N SER A 102 19.83 12.87 -3.37
CA SER A 102 21.23 12.94 -3.79
C SER A 102 21.95 11.59 -3.83
N GLN A 103 21.46 10.59 -3.09
CA GLN A 103 22.04 9.24 -3.08
C GLN A 103 21.48 8.35 -4.19
N LEU A 104 20.45 8.83 -4.92
CA LEU A 104 19.92 8.14 -6.06
C LEU A 104 20.71 8.52 -7.31
N ARG A 105 20.93 7.53 -8.18
CA ARG A 105 21.54 7.71 -9.49
C ARG A 105 20.47 7.91 -10.56
N ASP A 106 19.45 7.06 -10.53
CA ASP A 106 18.39 7.04 -11.55
C ASP A 106 17.14 6.32 -11.02
N VAL A 107 16.01 6.54 -11.67
CA VAL A 107 14.74 5.90 -11.38
C VAL A 107 14.20 5.26 -12.65
N ALA A 108 13.90 3.97 -12.58
CA ALA A 108 13.35 3.21 -13.71
C ALA A 108 12.07 2.49 -13.30
N THR A 109 11.17 2.24 -14.25
CA THR A 109 10.02 1.36 -14.00
C THR A 109 10.28 0.00 -14.62
N SER A 110 10.07 -1.05 -13.82
CA SER A 110 10.21 -2.45 -14.24
C SER A 110 8.87 -3.17 -14.10
N ALA A 111 8.49 -3.95 -15.11
CA ALA A 111 7.35 -4.86 -15.01
C ALA A 111 7.78 -6.17 -14.33
N ARG A 112 7.10 -6.56 -13.25
CA ARG A 112 7.26 -7.88 -12.60
C ARG A 112 5.94 -8.65 -12.64
N ALA A 113 6.00 -9.95 -12.31
CA ALA A 113 4.82 -10.81 -12.17
C ALA A 113 3.78 -10.24 -11.17
N SER A 114 4.22 -9.52 -10.15
CA SER A 114 3.37 -8.84 -9.17
C SER A 114 2.82 -7.48 -9.64
N GLY A 115 3.11 -7.07 -10.88
CA GLY A 115 2.76 -5.77 -11.44
C GLY A 115 3.96 -4.81 -11.60
N PRO A 116 3.72 -3.55 -11.98
CA PRO A 116 4.76 -2.55 -12.19
C PRO A 116 5.41 -2.12 -10.87
N VAL A 117 6.74 -2.06 -10.87
CA VAL A 117 7.59 -1.69 -9.73
C VAL A 117 8.48 -0.53 -10.13
N LEU A 118 8.48 0.54 -9.35
CA LEU A 118 9.43 1.64 -9.46
C LEU A 118 10.74 1.23 -8.79
N VAL A 119 11.84 1.28 -9.53
CA VAL A 119 13.16 0.89 -9.06
C VAL A 119 14.00 2.15 -8.91
N LEU A 120 14.29 2.50 -7.66
CA LEU A 120 15.21 3.57 -7.30
C LEU A 120 16.61 2.97 -7.23
N ARG A 121 17.52 3.40 -8.11
CA ARG A 121 18.91 2.93 -8.10
C ARG A 121 19.76 3.90 -7.30
N HIS A 122 20.44 3.40 -6.29
CA HIS A 122 21.36 4.18 -5.48
C HIS A 122 22.73 4.29 -6.16
N GLN A 123 23.49 5.34 -5.82
CA GLN A 123 24.84 5.54 -6.34
C GLN A 123 25.79 4.39 -5.96
N ASP A 124 25.56 3.81 -4.78
CA ASP A 124 26.36 2.70 -4.22
C ASP A 124 26.05 1.33 -4.84
N GLY A 125 25.15 1.27 -5.84
CA GLY A 125 24.75 0.04 -6.53
C GLY A 125 23.53 -0.67 -5.94
N ASP A 126 23.11 -0.27 -4.74
CA ASP A 126 21.87 -0.76 -4.13
C ASP A 126 20.63 -0.33 -4.92
N THR A 127 19.57 -1.15 -4.85
CA THR A 127 18.30 -0.82 -5.50
C THR A 127 17.14 -0.95 -4.52
N THR A 128 16.23 0.03 -4.60
CA THR A 128 15.02 0.08 -3.79
C THR A 128 13.80 -0.06 -4.69
N GLY A 129 13.02 -1.14 -4.52
CA GLY A 129 11.86 -1.44 -5.36
C GLY A 129 10.52 -1.11 -4.70
N VAL A 130 9.78 -0.13 -5.23
CA VAL A 130 8.46 0.30 -4.74
C VAL A 130 7.35 -0.19 -5.70
N PRO A 131 6.49 -1.14 -5.29
CA PRO A 131 5.40 -1.61 -6.14
C PRO A 131 4.33 -0.53 -6.34
N LEU A 132 4.11 -0.10 -7.59
CA LEU A 132 3.21 1.00 -7.91
C LEU A 132 1.73 0.62 -7.75
N GLY A 133 1.40 -0.67 -7.92
CA GLY A 133 0.04 -1.17 -7.71
C GLY A 133 -0.46 -1.12 -6.26
N LEU A 134 0.42 -0.80 -5.31
CA LEU A 134 0.06 -0.64 -3.89
C LEU A 134 -0.26 0.81 -3.51
N LEU A 135 -0.09 1.78 -4.42
CA LEU A 135 -0.30 3.20 -4.13
C LEU A 135 -1.68 3.66 -4.62
N ASP A 136 -2.35 4.50 -3.83
CA ASP A 136 -3.64 5.14 -4.15
C ASP A 136 -3.47 6.37 -5.04
N ALA A 137 -2.66 6.25 -6.08
CA ALA A 137 -2.40 7.31 -7.04
C ALA A 137 -2.19 6.73 -8.43
N ALA A 138 -2.51 7.52 -9.46
CA ALA A 138 -2.22 7.11 -10.81
C ALA A 138 -0.71 6.93 -10.96
N ARG A 139 -0.32 5.79 -11.55
CA ARG A 139 1.09 5.44 -11.81
C ARG A 139 1.89 6.60 -12.42
N VAL A 140 1.29 7.26 -13.40
CA VAL A 140 1.91 8.37 -14.14
C VAL A 140 2.22 9.56 -13.22
N ASP A 141 1.35 9.84 -12.25
CA ASP A 141 1.55 10.94 -11.32
C ASP A 141 2.71 10.64 -10.37
N VAL A 142 2.77 9.41 -9.83
CA VAL A 142 3.88 8.99 -8.95
C VAL A 142 5.22 8.99 -9.70
N GLU A 143 5.25 8.43 -10.91
CA GLU A 143 6.47 8.42 -11.74
C GLU A 143 6.93 9.84 -12.05
N ARG A 144 6.01 10.73 -12.45
CA ARG A 144 6.32 12.14 -12.72
C ARG A 144 6.85 12.85 -11.48
N ASP A 145 6.20 12.69 -10.34
CA ASP A 145 6.57 13.41 -9.11
C ASP A 145 7.95 12.95 -8.59
N VAL A 146 8.27 11.66 -8.72
CA VAL A 146 9.61 11.12 -8.39
C VAL A 146 10.67 11.65 -9.37
N HIS A 147 10.42 11.62 -10.68
CA HIS A 147 11.37 12.14 -11.67
C HIS A 147 11.61 13.64 -11.48
N ASP A 148 10.56 14.42 -11.20
CA ASP A 148 10.69 15.85 -10.98
C ASP A 148 11.54 16.15 -9.74
N ARG A 149 11.35 15.43 -8.63
CA ARG A 149 12.15 15.59 -7.41
C ARG A 149 13.61 15.16 -7.61
N LEU A 150 13.83 14.04 -8.32
CA LEU A 150 15.16 13.58 -8.68
C LEU A 150 15.90 14.62 -9.54
N ASN A 151 15.24 15.12 -10.59
CA ASN A 151 15.80 16.15 -11.48
C ASN A 151 16.12 17.43 -10.71
N ALA A 152 15.22 17.88 -9.82
CA ALA A 152 15.46 19.04 -8.97
C ALA A 152 16.67 18.83 -8.05
N ALA A 153 16.83 17.64 -7.45
CA ALA A 153 17.96 17.32 -6.58
C ALA A 153 19.30 17.23 -7.33
N HIS A 154 19.30 16.80 -8.60
CA HIS A 154 20.49 16.82 -9.46
C HIS A 154 20.72 18.16 -10.17
N GLY A 155 19.92 19.18 -9.90
CA GLY A 155 20.05 20.51 -10.51
C GLY A 155 19.61 20.58 -11.98
N TYR A 156 19.04 19.52 -12.54
CA TYR A 156 18.46 19.52 -13.88
C TYR A 156 17.13 20.28 -13.86
N ARG A 157 17.14 21.52 -14.35
CA ARG A 157 15.93 22.29 -14.61
C ARG A 157 15.39 21.87 -15.98
N ARG A 158 14.18 21.26 -16.03
CA ARG A 158 13.51 20.95 -17.32
C ARG A 158 13.44 22.21 -18.16
N ILE A 159 14.08 22.18 -19.32
CA ILE A 159 13.96 23.22 -20.34
C ILE A 159 12.63 22.94 -21.05
N ARG A 160 11.77 23.95 -21.04
CA ARG A 160 10.40 23.90 -21.55
C ARG A 160 10.38 24.03 -23.06
#